data_AF-A0A9W9GK53-F1
#
_entry.id   AF-A0A9W9GK53-F1
#
_cell.length_a   1.000
_cell.length_b   1.000
_cell.length_c   1.000
_cell.angle_alpha   90.00
_cell.angle_beta   90.00
_cell.angle_gamma   90.00
#
_symmetry.space_group_name_H-M   'P 1'
#
loop_
_entity.id
_entity.type
_entity.pdbx_description
1 polymer ?
#
loop_
_entity_poly.entity_id
_entity_poly.type
_entity_poly.pdbx_seq_one_letter_code
_entity_poly.pdbx_strand_id
1 'polypeptide(L)'
;VQAKNIIIGAKDDSIFREWDASEAADPSPRKVKDDYTIYLFRPFRRKKGWSGFGMPLLSDFGEARIGEPDIYRAPEVILGMSWTAKVDIWNVGVLVCYETQLLPMYPFVTWANAEIQIWDLFEDHHLFDGRGPDGRHSDAQLLAEMIAILGPPPAEFLRKSSLSQNYWDISGQWKASEVIPRISLEDSEEYLEGLNKQMFTQFVRKMLQWDPDERQSARELLTDPWLNNQQ
;
A
#
# COMPACT_ATOMS: atom_id res chain seq x y z
N VAL A 1 6.93 0.77 0.60
CA VAL A 1 7.68 0.63 -0.68
C VAL A 1 7.85 2.01 -1.31
N GLN A 2 9.04 2.41 -1.75
CA GLN A 2 9.24 3.68 -2.45
C GLN A 2 9.06 3.48 -3.97
N ALA A 3 8.45 4.41 -4.71
CA ALA A 3 8.20 4.23 -6.15
C ALA A 3 9.49 4.13 -6.99
N LYS A 4 10.57 4.76 -6.52
CA LYS A 4 11.93 4.59 -7.09
C LYS A 4 12.46 3.16 -6.96
N ASN A 5 11.81 2.33 -6.13
CA ASN A 5 12.17 0.95 -5.86
C ASN A 5 11.32 -0.03 -6.70
N ILE A 6 10.71 0.43 -7.80
CA ILE A 6 9.94 -0.41 -8.70
C ILE A 6 10.60 -0.34 -10.08
N ILE A 7 11.28 -1.42 -10.45
CA ILE A 7 11.81 -1.62 -11.80
C ILE A 7 10.70 -2.19 -12.67
N ILE A 8 10.41 -1.52 -13.77
CA ILE A 8 9.49 -2.04 -14.79
C ILE A 8 10.35 -2.51 -15.96
N GLY A 9 10.37 -3.83 -16.21
CA GLY A 9 11.02 -4.37 -17.40
C GLY A 9 10.28 -3.91 -18.67
N ALA A 10 11.00 -3.60 -19.74
CA ALA A 10 10.42 -3.44 -21.07
C ALA A 10 10.61 -4.73 -21.86
N LYS A 11 9.56 -5.22 -22.54
CA LYS A 11 9.69 -6.34 -23.49
C LYS A 11 10.12 -5.88 -24.89
N ASP A 12 10.08 -4.57 -25.14
CA ASP A 12 10.45 -3.95 -26.40
C ASP A 12 11.69 -3.08 -26.22
N ASP A 13 12.82 -3.53 -26.77
CA ASP A 13 14.11 -2.84 -26.69
C ASP A 13 14.15 -1.55 -27.53
N SER A 14 13.17 -1.34 -28.42
CA SER A 14 13.08 -0.11 -29.22
C SER A 14 12.92 1.14 -28.33
N ILE A 15 12.33 0.94 -27.15
CA ILE A 15 12.16 1.94 -26.08
C ILE A 15 13.50 2.52 -25.63
N PHE A 16 14.51 1.67 -25.44
CA PHE A 16 15.84 2.09 -25.00
C PHE A 16 16.61 2.77 -26.13
N ARG A 17 16.47 2.28 -27.36
CA ARG A 17 17.14 2.88 -28.54
C ARG A 17 16.64 4.27 -28.86
N GLU A 18 15.33 4.51 -28.71
CA GLU A 18 14.77 5.85 -28.88
C GLU A 18 15.27 6.81 -27.80
N TRP A 19 15.41 6.32 -26.57
CA TRP A 19 15.97 7.11 -25.48
C TRP A 19 17.43 7.46 -25.72
N ASP A 20 18.26 6.49 -26.12
CA ASP A 20 19.67 6.70 -26.46
C ASP A 20 19.82 7.75 -27.57
N ALA A 21 19.01 7.66 -28.62
CA ALA A 21 19.01 8.63 -29.71
C ALA A 21 18.62 10.04 -29.24
N SER A 22 17.65 10.13 -28.32
CA SER A 22 17.21 11.40 -27.73
C SER A 22 18.27 12.02 -26.81
N GLU A 23 18.95 11.21 -25.99
CA GLU A 23 20.06 11.65 -25.13
C GLU A 23 21.30 12.05 -25.96
N ALA A 24 21.53 11.40 -27.10
CA ALA A 24 22.59 11.80 -28.01
C ALA A 24 22.28 13.13 -28.74
N ALA A 25 21.02 13.36 -29.10
CA ALA A 25 20.59 14.57 -29.83
C ALA A 25 20.44 15.80 -28.92
N ASP A 26 19.92 15.61 -27.72
CA ASP A 26 19.76 16.63 -26.69
C ASP A 26 20.25 16.06 -25.37
N PRO A 27 21.50 16.31 -24.97
CA PRO A 27 22.05 15.63 -23.80
C PRO A 27 21.58 16.23 -22.48
N SER A 28 21.36 15.37 -21.50
CA SER A 28 20.95 15.76 -20.16
C SER A 28 21.97 16.67 -19.49
N PRO A 29 21.50 17.67 -18.70
CA PRO A 29 22.38 18.48 -17.87
C PRO A 29 23.26 17.57 -17.04
N ARG A 30 24.58 17.76 -17.13
CA ARG A 30 25.54 16.86 -16.49
C ARG A 30 26.66 17.64 -15.85
N LYS A 31 27.18 17.10 -14.75
CA LYS A 31 28.38 17.59 -14.09
C LYS A 31 29.49 16.58 -14.30
N VAL A 32 30.49 16.97 -15.10
CA VAL A 32 31.69 16.16 -15.30
C VAL A 32 32.64 16.42 -14.13
N LYS A 33 33.08 15.34 -13.49
CA LYS A 33 34.22 15.32 -12.57
C LYS A 33 35.33 14.47 -13.18
N ASP A 34 36.53 14.55 -12.61
CA ASP A 34 37.73 13.93 -13.19
C ASP A 34 37.58 12.42 -13.48
N ASP A 35 36.87 11.67 -12.63
CA ASP A 35 36.72 10.21 -12.75
C ASP A 35 35.33 9.74 -13.22
N TYR A 36 34.33 10.61 -13.20
CA TYR A 36 32.95 10.22 -13.52
C TYR A 36 32.07 11.41 -13.88
N THR A 37 31.00 11.13 -14.62
CA THR A 37 30.00 12.14 -14.99
C THR A 37 28.70 11.87 -14.24
N ILE A 38 28.20 12.89 -13.55
CA ILE A 38 26.88 12.85 -12.90
C ILE A 38 25.88 13.45 -13.86
N TYR A 39 24.88 12.66 -14.25
CA TYR A 39 23.76 13.11 -15.08
C TYR A 39 22.61 13.54 -14.17
N LEU A 40 22.03 14.71 -14.44
CA LEU A 40 20.77 15.11 -13.82
C LEU A 40 19.66 14.23 -14.40
N PHE A 41 18.71 13.84 -13.55
CA PHE A 41 17.56 13.03 -13.94
C PHE A 41 16.84 13.63 -15.16
N ARG A 42 16.62 12.80 -16.18
CA ARG A 42 15.79 13.12 -17.34
C ARG A 42 14.45 12.40 -17.20
N PRO A 43 13.32 13.12 -17.13
CA PRO A 43 12.00 12.50 -17.10
C PRO A 43 11.76 11.71 -18.39
N PHE A 44 11.53 10.41 -18.25
CA PHE A 44 11.17 9.57 -19.38
C PHE A 44 9.67 9.71 -19.67
N ARG A 45 9.32 10.43 -20.74
CA ARG A 45 7.92 10.71 -21.10
C ARG A 45 7.37 9.64 -22.03
N ARG A 46 6.36 8.91 -21.57
CA ARG A 46 5.65 7.89 -22.36
C ARG A 46 4.96 8.51 -23.58
N LYS A 47 5.10 7.89 -24.75
CA LYS A 47 4.29 8.21 -25.93
C LYS A 47 3.00 7.36 -25.96
N LYS A 48 1.91 7.93 -26.48
CA LYS A 48 0.62 7.25 -26.61
C LYS A 48 0.77 6.06 -27.58
N GLY A 49 0.39 4.85 -27.15
CA GLY A 49 0.41 3.62 -27.97
C GLY A 49 1.46 2.58 -27.61
N TRP A 50 2.29 2.82 -26.58
CA TRP A 50 3.25 1.83 -26.10
C TRP A 50 2.56 0.72 -25.29
N SER A 51 2.80 -0.54 -25.65
CA SER A 51 2.35 -1.73 -24.94
C SER A 51 3.51 -2.73 -24.85
N GLY A 52 3.58 -3.53 -23.78
CA GLY A 52 4.65 -4.51 -23.59
C GLY A 52 5.57 -4.32 -22.38
N PHE A 53 5.14 -3.61 -21.34
CA PHE A 53 5.88 -3.64 -20.07
C PHE A 53 5.74 -5.02 -19.40
N GLY A 54 6.83 -5.49 -18.80
CA GLY A 54 6.87 -6.67 -17.95
C GLY A 54 6.23 -6.39 -16.59
N MET A 55 6.13 -7.44 -15.78
CA MET A 55 5.65 -7.34 -14.40
C MET A 55 6.52 -6.34 -13.62
N PRO A 56 5.95 -5.38 -12.88
CA PRO A 56 6.73 -4.49 -12.02
C PRO A 56 7.45 -5.32 -10.96
N LEU A 57 8.77 -5.11 -10.86
CA LEU A 57 9.65 -5.79 -9.91
C LEU A 57 10.04 -4.81 -8.83
N LEU A 58 9.86 -5.19 -7.57
CA LEU A 58 10.44 -4.46 -6.47
C LEU A 58 11.96 -4.60 -6.50
N SER A 59 12.68 -3.49 -6.57
CA SER A 59 14.14 -3.45 -6.50
C SER A 59 14.56 -2.32 -5.58
N ASP A 60 15.64 -2.50 -4.83
CA ASP A 60 16.15 -1.58 -3.81
C ASP A 60 15.54 -1.82 -2.42
N PHE A 61 16.20 -2.73 -1.69
CA PHE A 61 16.03 -2.95 -0.26
C PHE A 61 16.95 -2.02 0.56
N GLY A 62 17.68 -1.08 -0.07
CA GLY A 62 18.67 -0.22 0.58
C GLY A 62 18.09 0.81 1.56
N GLU A 63 16.80 1.12 1.43
CA GLU A 63 16.03 1.95 2.38
C GLU A 63 15.04 1.11 3.22
N ALA A 64 15.20 -0.21 3.27
CA ALA A 64 14.46 -1.04 4.22
C ALA A 64 14.85 -0.64 5.65
N ARG A 65 14.03 0.22 6.27
CA ARG A 65 14.16 0.57 7.68
C ARG A 65 13.40 -0.45 8.50
N ILE A 66 13.92 -0.74 9.68
CA ILE A 66 13.15 -1.43 10.73
C ILE A 66 12.12 -0.40 11.22
N GLY A 67 10.99 -0.31 10.54
CA GLY A 67 9.92 0.66 10.79
C GLY A 67 9.13 0.99 9.52
N GLU A 68 7.93 0.43 9.42
CA GLU A 68 6.94 0.78 8.40
C GLU A 68 6.34 2.17 8.70
N PRO A 69 5.84 2.93 7.71
CA PRO A 69 5.10 4.16 7.99
C PRO A 69 3.91 3.85 8.89
N ASP A 70 3.62 4.74 9.85
CA ASP A 70 2.72 4.43 10.96
C ASP A 70 1.34 3.90 10.54
N ILE A 71 0.82 4.36 9.39
CA ILE A 71 -0.50 4.03 8.82
C ILE A 71 -0.59 2.68 8.10
N TYR A 72 0.55 2.08 7.74
CA TYR A 72 0.58 0.76 7.07
C TYR A 72 0.88 -0.39 8.06
N ARG A 73 1.23 -0.07 9.31
CA ARG A 73 1.64 -1.10 10.29
C ARG A 73 0.54 -2.13 10.51
N ALA A 74 0.88 -3.39 10.29
CA ALA A 74 0.02 -4.52 10.59
C ALA A 74 -0.20 -4.68 12.12
N PRO A 75 -1.31 -5.28 12.57
CA PRO A 75 -1.65 -5.37 13.99
C PRO A 75 -0.59 -6.12 14.83
N GLU A 76 0.06 -7.13 14.27
CA GLU A 76 1.16 -7.85 14.92
C GLU A 76 2.40 -6.97 15.15
N VAL A 77 2.63 -5.98 14.28
CA VAL A 77 3.75 -5.02 14.42
C VAL A 77 3.42 -4.02 15.53
N ILE A 78 2.20 -3.49 15.56
CA ILE A 78 1.73 -2.58 16.61
C ILE A 78 1.81 -3.27 17.99
N LEU A 79 1.43 -4.54 18.04
CA LEU A 79 1.45 -5.32 19.27
C LEU A 79 2.82 -5.97 19.57
N GLY A 80 3.89 -5.60 18.86
CA GLY A 80 5.25 -6.04 19.14
C GLY A 80 5.46 -7.56 19.06
N MET A 81 4.66 -8.25 18.24
CA MET A 81 4.81 -9.68 17.97
C MET A 81 5.91 -9.92 16.92
N SER A 82 6.36 -11.17 16.80
CA SER A 82 7.19 -11.58 15.67
C SER A 82 6.38 -11.50 14.38
N TRP A 83 6.93 -10.83 13.37
CA TRP A 83 6.29 -10.67 12.07
C TRP A 83 7.03 -11.43 10.97
N THR A 84 6.33 -11.69 9.87
CA THR A 84 6.82 -12.42 8.69
C THR A 84 6.47 -11.65 7.42
N ALA A 85 6.72 -12.22 6.24
CA ALA A 85 6.29 -11.66 4.95
C ALA A 85 4.76 -11.44 4.84
N LYS A 86 3.95 -11.94 5.78
CA LYS A 86 2.51 -11.66 5.87
C LYS A 86 2.20 -10.20 6.18
N VAL A 87 3.16 -9.43 6.70
CA VAL A 87 3.01 -7.97 6.84
C VAL A 87 2.92 -7.30 5.47
N ASP A 88 3.69 -7.75 4.48
CA ASP A 88 3.59 -7.20 3.13
C ASP A 88 2.20 -7.44 2.50
N ILE A 89 1.56 -8.56 2.82
CA ILE A 89 0.18 -8.84 2.39
C ILE A 89 -0.81 -7.85 3.01
N TRP A 90 -0.63 -7.54 4.30
CA TRP A 90 -1.43 -6.50 4.95
C TRP A 90 -1.24 -5.15 4.27
N ASN A 91 0.01 -4.74 4.06
CA ASN A 91 0.34 -3.47 3.41
C ASN A 91 -0.28 -3.35 2.01
N VAL A 92 -0.24 -4.44 1.22
CA VAL A 92 -0.89 -4.48 -0.10
C VAL A 92 -2.41 -4.37 0.04
N GLY A 93 -3.02 -5.06 1.00
CA GLY A 93 -4.46 -4.96 1.25
C GLY A 93 -4.88 -3.53 1.62
N VAL A 94 -4.09 -2.87 2.48
CA VAL A 94 -4.28 -1.47 2.83
C VAL A 94 -4.18 -0.61 1.57
N LEU A 95 -3.08 -0.70 0.81
CA LEU A 95 -2.81 0.05 -0.41
C LEU A 95 -3.90 -0.12 -1.50
N VAL A 96 -4.38 -1.33 -1.71
CA VAL A 96 -5.37 -1.62 -2.75
C VAL A 96 -6.71 -0.92 -2.46
N CYS A 97 -7.10 -0.77 -1.20
CA CYS A 97 -8.27 0.03 -0.83
C CYS A 97 -8.12 1.52 -1.14
N TYR A 98 -6.91 2.07 -1.04
CA TYR A 98 -6.67 3.46 -1.44
C TYR A 98 -6.82 3.68 -2.92
N GLU A 99 -6.18 2.81 -3.71
CA GLU A 99 -6.17 2.95 -5.16
C GLU A 99 -7.60 2.89 -5.73
N THR A 100 -8.47 2.01 -5.22
CA THR A 100 -9.86 1.96 -5.69
C THR A 100 -10.68 3.20 -5.31
N GLN A 101 -10.38 3.84 -4.18
CA GLN A 101 -11.00 5.11 -3.75
C GLN A 101 -10.54 6.33 -4.57
N LEU A 102 -9.37 6.30 -5.22
CA LEU A 102 -8.84 7.46 -5.96
C LEU A 102 -9.10 7.42 -7.48
N LEU A 103 -9.53 6.27 -8.02
CA LEU A 103 -9.64 6.05 -9.46
C LEU A 103 -10.48 7.06 -10.27
N PRO A 104 -11.55 7.69 -9.73
CA PRO A 104 -12.33 8.64 -10.53
C PRO A 104 -12.08 10.12 -10.20
N MET A 105 -11.26 10.49 -9.20
CA MET A 105 -10.99 11.91 -8.94
C MET A 105 -10.09 12.55 -10.02
N TYR A 106 -9.44 11.74 -10.87
CA TYR A 106 -8.60 12.22 -11.96
C TYR A 106 -8.83 11.46 -13.27
N PRO A 107 -9.91 11.75 -14.04
CA PRO A 107 -10.18 11.09 -15.32
C PRO A 107 -9.17 11.41 -16.45
N PHE A 108 -8.06 12.12 -16.18
CA PHE A 108 -7.13 12.61 -17.21
C PHE A 108 -5.62 12.46 -16.93
N VAL A 109 -5.19 11.84 -15.84
CA VAL A 109 -3.78 11.95 -15.42
C VAL A 109 -3.06 10.60 -15.54
N THR A 110 -2.46 10.35 -16.70
CA THR A 110 -1.62 9.17 -16.99
C THR A 110 -0.22 9.25 -16.35
N TRP A 111 -0.13 9.60 -15.06
CA TRP A 111 1.15 9.81 -14.37
C TRP A 111 1.14 9.20 -12.96
N ALA A 112 0.53 8.02 -12.79
CA ALA A 112 0.71 7.23 -11.58
C ALA A 112 2.17 6.76 -11.52
N ASN A 113 2.94 7.31 -10.56
CA ASN A 113 4.13 6.72 -9.90
C ASN A 113 4.94 7.79 -9.14
N ALA A 114 4.96 9.05 -9.58
CA ALA A 114 5.69 10.12 -8.89
C ALA A 114 4.85 10.87 -7.86
N GLU A 115 3.53 10.70 -7.92
CA GLU A 115 2.57 11.45 -7.13
C GLU A 115 2.16 10.74 -5.83
N ILE A 116 2.24 9.41 -5.74
CA ILE A 116 1.92 8.64 -4.52
C ILE A 116 2.73 9.11 -3.30
N GLN A 117 4.00 9.51 -3.49
CA GLN A 117 4.86 10.01 -2.39
C GLN A 117 4.60 11.46 -1.98
N ILE A 118 3.98 12.26 -2.85
CA ILE A 118 3.63 13.64 -2.56
C ILE A 118 2.21 13.69 -1.99
N TRP A 119 1.27 12.86 -2.48
CA TRP A 119 -0.10 12.79 -1.98
C TRP A 119 -0.23 12.13 -0.60
N ASP A 120 0.60 11.13 -0.25
CA ASP A 120 0.74 10.61 1.13
C ASP A 120 1.12 11.72 2.15
N LEU A 121 1.66 12.85 1.67
CA LEU A 121 2.05 14.00 2.48
C LEU A 121 0.95 15.07 2.58
N PHE A 122 -0.10 15.01 1.74
CA PHE A 122 -1.06 16.11 1.55
C PHE A 122 -2.55 15.73 1.64
N GLU A 123 -2.95 14.45 1.68
CA GLU A 123 -4.37 14.06 1.76
C GLU A 123 -4.76 13.35 3.08
N ASP A 124 -5.97 13.69 3.56
CA ASP A 124 -6.57 13.33 4.86
C ASP A 124 -7.41 12.03 4.81
N HIS A 125 -7.26 11.21 3.77
CA HIS A 125 -8.15 10.06 3.55
C HIS A 125 -7.39 8.75 3.44
N HIS A 126 -7.36 8.07 4.58
CA HIS A 126 -6.69 6.81 4.80
C HIS A 126 -7.64 5.71 5.25
N LEU A 127 -7.53 4.48 4.72
CA LEU A 127 -8.31 3.32 5.22
C LEU A 127 -8.10 3.15 6.72
N PHE A 128 -6.85 3.35 7.14
CA PHE A 128 -6.46 3.55 8.51
C PHE A 128 -5.58 4.80 8.60
N ASP A 129 -6.08 5.86 9.23
CA ASP A 129 -5.35 7.10 9.44
C ASP A 129 -4.62 7.05 10.79
N GLY A 130 -5.26 6.45 11.79
CA GLY A 130 -4.72 6.39 13.15
C GLY A 130 -4.56 7.77 13.80
N ARG A 131 -5.05 8.84 13.18
CA ARG A 131 -5.04 10.21 13.71
C ARG A 131 -6.27 10.44 14.58
N GLY A 132 -6.05 10.86 15.82
CA GLY A 132 -7.12 11.29 16.70
C GLY A 132 -7.71 12.64 16.29
N PRO A 133 -8.78 13.11 16.98
CA PRO A 133 -9.35 14.44 16.75
C PRO A 133 -8.37 15.61 16.94
N ASP A 134 -7.23 15.37 17.60
CA ASP A 134 -6.14 16.32 17.80
C ASP A 134 -5.10 16.32 16.66
N GLY A 135 -5.31 15.48 15.63
CA GLY A 135 -4.41 15.32 14.48
C GLY A 135 -3.16 14.50 14.78
N ARG A 136 -3.03 13.87 15.96
CA ARG A 136 -1.87 13.06 16.32
C ARG A 136 -2.12 11.58 16.05
N HIS A 137 -1.10 10.90 15.54
CA HIS A 137 -1.14 9.45 15.37
C HIS A 137 -1.06 8.74 16.73
N SER A 138 -1.91 7.73 16.92
CA SER A 138 -1.92 6.86 18.10
C SER A 138 -2.16 5.41 17.68
N ASP A 139 -1.39 4.50 18.27
CA ASP A 139 -1.60 3.05 18.10
C ASP A 139 -3.02 2.63 18.54
N ALA A 140 -3.57 3.27 19.58
CA ALA A 140 -4.93 2.97 20.04
C ALA A 140 -5.98 3.39 19.00
N GLN A 141 -5.78 4.53 18.33
CA GLN A 141 -6.68 5.01 17.29
C GLN A 141 -6.62 4.11 16.06
N LEU A 142 -5.40 3.72 15.66
CA LEU A 142 -5.18 2.79 14.56
C LEU A 142 -5.84 1.43 14.81
N LEU A 143 -5.69 0.88 16.03
CA LEU A 143 -6.35 -0.36 16.42
C LEU A 143 -7.88 -0.22 16.52
N ALA A 144 -8.40 0.93 16.93
CA ALA A 144 -9.85 1.20 16.96
C ALA A 144 -10.44 1.19 15.54
N GLU A 145 -9.76 1.79 14.56
CA GLU A 145 -10.15 1.75 13.15
C GLU A 145 -10.08 0.34 12.57
N MET A 146 -9.04 -0.43 12.92
CA MET A 146 -8.96 -1.86 12.55
C MET A 146 -10.14 -2.66 13.13
N ILE A 147 -10.55 -2.40 14.37
CA ILE A 147 -11.74 -3.05 14.97
C ILE A 147 -13.01 -2.65 14.23
N ALA A 148 -13.16 -1.41 13.81
CA ALA A 148 -14.32 -0.97 13.04
C ALA A 148 -14.44 -1.72 11.71
N ILE A 149 -13.32 -1.88 10.99
CA ILE A 149 -13.27 -2.50 9.66
C ILE A 149 -13.33 -4.03 9.72
N LEU A 150 -12.62 -4.66 10.67
CA LEU A 150 -12.44 -6.12 10.74
C LEU A 150 -13.33 -6.79 11.77
N GLY A 151 -13.93 -6.02 12.67
CA GLY A 151 -14.52 -6.54 13.90
C GLY A 151 -13.48 -6.83 14.99
N PRO A 152 -13.91 -7.32 16.16
CA PRO A 152 -13.01 -7.56 17.28
C PRO A 152 -11.97 -8.64 16.96
N PRO A 153 -10.73 -8.49 17.43
CA PRO A 153 -9.68 -9.48 17.23
C PRO A 153 -10.02 -10.81 17.93
N PRO A 154 -9.59 -11.96 17.37
CA PRO A 154 -9.69 -13.25 18.05
C PRO A 154 -8.94 -13.24 19.38
N ALA A 155 -9.51 -13.88 20.41
CA ALA A 155 -8.88 -13.97 21.73
C ALA A 155 -7.49 -14.64 21.67
N GLU A 156 -7.34 -15.67 20.84
CA GLU A 156 -6.05 -16.35 20.67
C GLU A 156 -4.98 -15.44 20.05
N PHE A 157 -5.36 -14.52 19.16
CA PHE A 157 -4.45 -13.49 18.64
C PHE A 157 -3.99 -12.53 19.74
N LEU A 158 -4.92 -12.03 20.56
CA LEU A 158 -4.58 -11.13 21.68
C LEU A 158 -3.63 -11.76 22.69
N ARG A 159 -3.73 -13.08 22.92
CA ARG A 159 -2.87 -13.83 23.84
C ARG A 159 -1.42 -13.98 23.34
N LYS A 160 -1.15 -13.76 22.05
CA LYS A 160 0.21 -13.84 21.48
C LYS A 160 1.13 -12.71 21.95
N SER A 161 0.59 -11.60 22.47
CA SER A 161 1.38 -10.46 22.96
C SER A 161 0.91 -9.98 24.33
N SER A 162 1.86 -9.59 25.19
CA SER A 162 1.54 -8.89 26.43
C SER A 162 1.12 -7.42 26.19
N LEU A 163 1.52 -6.81 25.07
CA LEU A 163 1.15 -5.43 24.73
C LEU A 163 -0.34 -5.27 24.40
N SER A 164 -1.04 -6.35 24.06
CA SER A 164 -2.49 -6.34 23.91
C SER A 164 -3.21 -5.86 25.18
N GLN A 165 -2.62 -6.11 26.35
CA GLN A 165 -3.15 -5.65 27.63
C GLN A 165 -3.11 -4.13 27.80
N ASN A 166 -2.50 -3.37 26.88
CA ASN A 166 -2.63 -1.92 26.90
C ASN A 166 -4.00 -1.45 26.37
N TYR A 167 -4.59 -2.19 25.43
CA TYR A 167 -5.78 -1.77 24.68
C TYR A 167 -7.03 -2.63 24.95
N TRP A 168 -6.84 -3.90 25.33
CA TRP A 168 -7.93 -4.81 25.70
C TRP A 168 -7.84 -5.26 27.16
N ASP A 169 -8.99 -5.59 27.75
CA ASP A 169 -9.07 -6.23 29.05
C ASP A 169 -8.84 -7.75 28.98
N ILE A 170 -8.85 -8.41 30.14
CA ILE A 170 -8.63 -9.87 30.24
C ILE A 170 -9.72 -10.71 29.54
N SER A 171 -10.88 -10.13 29.25
CA SER A 171 -11.97 -10.76 28.53
C SER A 171 -11.94 -10.49 27.03
N GLY A 172 -10.94 -9.74 26.55
CA GLY A 172 -10.79 -9.34 25.15
C GLY A 172 -11.67 -8.16 24.75
N GLN A 173 -12.25 -7.44 25.71
CA GLN A 173 -13.04 -6.24 25.43
C GLN A 173 -12.15 -5.02 25.28
N TRP A 174 -12.50 -4.14 24.34
CA TRP A 174 -11.80 -2.87 24.12
C TRP A 174 -11.90 -1.98 25.37
N LYS A 175 -10.76 -1.52 25.88
CA LYS A 175 -10.69 -0.67 27.08
C LYS A 175 -9.97 0.66 26.88
N ALA A 176 -9.45 0.91 25.67
CA ALA A 176 -8.81 2.19 25.39
C ALA A 176 -9.86 3.32 25.40
N SER A 177 -9.40 4.55 25.62
CA SER A 177 -10.27 5.74 25.65
C SER A 177 -10.83 6.12 24.28
N GLU A 178 -10.16 5.67 23.24
CA GLU A 178 -10.43 5.94 21.84
C GLU A 178 -11.73 5.26 21.42
N VAL A 179 -12.60 6.05 20.78
CA VAL A 179 -13.90 5.58 20.31
C VAL A 179 -13.69 4.81 19.01
N ILE A 180 -14.24 3.60 18.95
CA ILE A 180 -14.28 2.81 17.71
C ILE A 180 -15.17 3.58 16.70
N PRO A 181 -14.60 4.02 15.57
CA PRO A 181 -15.36 4.77 14.58
C PRO A 181 -16.44 3.89 13.94
N ARG A 182 -17.50 4.52 13.42
CA ARG A 182 -18.58 3.82 12.70
C ARG A 182 -18.27 3.79 11.21
N ILE A 183 -17.19 3.09 10.86
CA ILE A 183 -16.76 2.85 9.49
C ILE A 183 -16.84 1.36 9.18
N SER A 184 -17.06 1.02 7.91
CA SER A 184 -16.99 -0.36 7.42
C SER A 184 -16.19 -0.41 6.13
N LEU A 185 -15.66 -1.58 5.78
CA LEU A 185 -14.94 -1.76 4.53
C LEU A 185 -15.86 -1.48 3.33
N GLU A 186 -17.11 -1.90 3.44
CA GLU A 186 -18.14 -1.66 2.44
C GLU A 186 -18.45 -0.17 2.27
N ASP A 187 -18.54 0.61 3.35
CA ASP A 187 -18.80 2.05 3.27
C ASP A 187 -17.59 2.81 2.75
N SER A 188 -16.37 2.32 3.05
CA SER A 188 -15.14 2.93 2.55
C SER A 188 -14.95 2.79 1.04
N GLU A 189 -15.61 1.82 0.40
CA GLU A 189 -15.57 1.65 -1.06
C GLU A 189 -16.74 2.38 -1.71
N GLU A 190 -16.52 3.61 -2.17
CA GLU A 190 -17.60 4.47 -2.68
C GLU A 190 -17.91 4.28 -4.17
N TYR A 191 -17.05 3.59 -4.93
CA TYR A 191 -17.09 3.61 -6.40
C TYR A 191 -17.46 2.29 -7.04
N LEU A 192 -16.96 1.19 -6.49
CA LEU A 192 -17.40 -0.12 -6.94
C LEU A 192 -18.85 -0.33 -6.51
N GLU A 193 -19.66 -0.91 -7.40
CA GLU A 193 -21.05 -1.23 -7.10
C GLU A 193 -21.37 -2.71 -7.37
N GLY A 194 -22.50 -3.16 -6.81
CA GLY A 194 -23.07 -4.47 -7.07
C GLY A 194 -22.09 -5.62 -6.80
N LEU A 195 -22.01 -6.55 -7.75
CA LEU A 195 -21.19 -7.76 -7.61
C LEU A 195 -19.68 -7.45 -7.55
N ASN A 196 -19.23 -6.42 -8.27
CA ASN A 196 -17.81 -6.06 -8.30
C ASN A 196 -17.33 -5.55 -6.93
N LYS A 197 -18.15 -4.72 -6.27
CA LYS A 197 -17.90 -4.28 -4.89
C LYS A 197 -17.81 -5.47 -3.94
N GLN A 198 -18.76 -6.40 -4.01
CA GLN A 198 -18.77 -7.58 -3.14
C GLN A 198 -17.52 -8.45 -3.34
N MET A 199 -17.12 -8.67 -4.59
CA MET A 199 -15.92 -9.44 -4.92
C MET A 199 -14.64 -8.74 -4.44
N PHE A 200 -14.56 -7.43 -4.61
CA PHE A 200 -13.44 -6.62 -4.12
C PHE A 200 -13.32 -6.66 -2.60
N THR A 201 -14.41 -6.41 -1.87
CA THR A 201 -14.42 -6.47 -0.41
C THR A 201 -14.01 -7.86 0.10
N GLN A 202 -14.45 -8.94 -0.58
CA GLN A 202 -14.01 -10.31 -0.26
C GLN A 202 -12.52 -10.53 -0.54
N PHE A 203 -12.00 -9.97 -1.63
CA PHE A 203 -10.58 -10.02 -1.96
C PHE A 203 -9.73 -9.31 -0.89
N VAL A 204 -10.11 -8.10 -0.50
CA VAL A 204 -9.41 -7.32 0.54
C VAL A 204 -9.44 -8.04 1.89
N ARG A 205 -10.58 -8.65 2.27
CA ARG A 205 -10.67 -9.43 3.52
C ARG A 205 -9.73 -10.62 3.58
N LYS A 206 -9.26 -11.15 2.44
CA LYS A 206 -8.23 -12.22 2.43
C LYS A 206 -6.84 -11.70 2.79
N MET A 207 -6.63 -10.39 2.68
CA MET A 207 -5.37 -9.70 3.00
C MET A 207 -5.42 -9.06 4.40
N LEU A 208 -6.54 -8.42 4.74
CA LEU A 208 -6.74 -7.74 6.02
C LEU A 208 -7.33 -8.71 7.04
N GLN A 209 -6.46 -9.42 7.75
CA GLN A 209 -6.81 -10.30 8.87
C GLN A 209 -5.97 -9.95 10.10
N TRP A 210 -6.59 -10.07 11.28
CA TRP A 210 -5.91 -9.90 12.57
C TRP A 210 -4.74 -10.87 12.70
N ASP A 211 -4.99 -12.18 12.54
CA ASP A 211 -3.96 -13.20 12.61
C ASP A 211 -3.21 -13.29 11.26
N PRO A 212 -1.88 -13.11 11.22
CA PRO A 212 -1.11 -13.18 9.98
C PRO A 212 -1.20 -14.53 9.27
N ASP A 213 -1.42 -15.61 10.03
CA ASP A 213 -1.52 -16.97 9.49
C ASP A 213 -2.80 -17.17 8.67
N GLU A 214 -3.87 -16.42 8.98
CA GLU A 214 -5.15 -16.45 8.27
C GLU A 214 -5.14 -15.61 6.98
N ARG A 215 -4.14 -14.75 6.78
CA ARG A 215 -4.00 -13.99 5.53
C ARG A 215 -3.62 -14.94 4.40
N GLN A 216 -4.17 -14.76 3.21
CA GLN A 216 -3.72 -15.52 2.05
C GLN A 216 -2.33 -15.06 1.59
N SER A 217 -1.55 -15.97 1.02
CA SER A 217 -0.27 -15.63 0.38
C SER A 217 -0.50 -14.91 -0.96
N ALA A 218 0.51 -14.17 -1.43
CA ALA A 218 0.48 -13.54 -2.75
C ALA A 218 0.15 -14.55 -3.86
N ARG A 219 0.66 -15.78 -3.77
CA ARG A 219 0.39 -16.84 -4.76
C ARG A 219 -1.09 -17.24 -4.79
N GLU A 220 -1.73 -17.33 -3.64
CA GLU A 220 -3.15 -17.66 -3.54
C GLU A 220 -4.00 -16.49 -4.03
N LEU A 221 -3.66 -15.27 -3.64
CA LEU A 221 -4.35 -14.05 -4.05
C LEU A 221 -4.33 -13.84 -5.57
N LEU A 222 -3.26 -14.20 -6.29
CA LEU A 222 -3.19 -14.12 -7.75
C LEU A 222 -4.24 -15.00 -8.46
N THR A 223 -4.78 -16.01 -7.78
CA THR A 223 -5.85 -16.87 -8.32
C THR A 223 -7.25 -16.36 -7.98
N ASP A 224 -7.37 -15.23 -7.29
CA ASP A 224 -8.65 -14.70 -6.86
C ASP A 224 -9.57 -14.36 -8.05
N PRO A 225 -10.88 -14.71 -7.99
CA PRO A 225 -11.83 -14.37 -9.03
C PRO A 225 -11.94 -12.87 -9.31
N TRP A 226 -11.74 -12.00 -8.32
CA TRP A 226 -11.81 -10.56 -8.53
C TRP A 226 -10.72 -10.05 -9.47
N LEU A 227 -9.48 -10.57 -9.35
CA LEU A 227 -8.39 -10.24 -10.27
C LEU A 227 -8.56 -10.86 -11.66
N ASN A 228 -9.13 -12.07 -11.70
CA ASN A 228 -9.23 -12.84 -12.95
C ASN A 228 -10.52 -12.55 -13.76
N ASN A 229 -11.53 -11.90 -13.17
CA ASN A 229 -12.78 -11.54 -13.85
C ASN A 229 -12.79 -10.13 -14.48
N GLN A 230 -11.67 -9.40 -14.47
CA GLN A 230 -11.55 -8.06 -15.08
C GLN A 230 -11.20 -8.11 -16.59
N GLN A 231 -11.50 -9.22 -17.29
CA GLN A 231 -11.32 -9.36 -18.74
C GLN A 231 -12.55 -8.91 -19.53
#